data_AF-A0A7Z9FIU4-F1
#
_entry.id   AF-A0A7Z9FIU4-F1
#
_cell.length_a   1.000
_cell.length_b   1.000
_cell.length_c   1.000
_cell.angle_alpha   90.00
_cell.angle_beta   90.00
_cell.angle_gamma   90.00
#
_symmetry.space_group_name_H-M   'P 1'
#
loop_
_entity.id
_entity.type
_entity.pdbx_description
1 polymer ?
#
loop_
_entity_poly.entity_id
_entity_poly.type
_entity_poly.pdbx_seq_one_letter_code
_entity_poly.pdbx_strand_id
1 'polypeptide(L)'
;MVNFGKKMGYPIILKPRDGAGASATWRVDKERELEHAMHDMGVIHGHSIAVEEFIEGHEGFYDTMTAGGNISHEFISHYYPNV
;
A
#
# COMPACT_ATOMS: atom_id res chain seq x y z
N MET A 1 2.21 13.62 6.80
CA MET A 1 2.88 12.89 5.71
C MET A 1 4.38 13.20 5.68
N VAL A 2 4.80 14.47 5.55
CA VAL A 2 6.22 14.87 5.64
C VAL A 2 6.95 14.30 6.87
N ASN A 3 6.39 14.47 8.08
CA ASN A 3 6.99 13.92 9.30
C ASN A 3 7.05 12.38 9.31
N PHE A 4 6.12 11.71 8.62
CA PHE A 4 6.13 10.26 8.49
C PHE A 4 7.27 9.82 7.56
N GLY A 5 7.39 10.42 6.37
CA GLY A 5 8.49 10.14 5.44
C GLY A 5 9.87 10.44 6.04
N LYS A 6 10.01 11.50 6.84
CA LYS A 6 11.27 11.76 7.58
C LYS A 6 11.59 10.70 8.64
N LYS A 7 10.57 10.08 9.23
CA LYS A 7 10.72 9.07 10.28
C LYS A 7 10.99 7.68 9.70
N MET A 8 10.25 7.27 8.67
CA MET A 8 10.37 5.95 8.06
C MET A 8 11.44 5.87 6.97
N GLY A 9 11.84 7.03 6.42
CA GLY A 9 12.62 7.08 5.19
C GLY A 9 11.70 7.01 3.96
N TYR A 10 12.32 7.21 2.80
CA TYR A 10 11.66 7.02 1.50
C TYR A 10 12.30 5.82 0.79
N PRO A 11 11.55 5.10 -0.08
CA PRO A 11 10.19 5.41 -0.53
C PRO A 11 9.10 5.13 0.50
N ILE A 12 7.99 5.87 0.37
CA ILE A 12 6.72 5.57 1.05
C ILE A 12 5.62 5.33 0.03
N ILE A 13 4.57 4.64 0.45
CA ILE A 13 3.40 4.36 -0.38
C ILE A 13 2.20 5.18 0.10
N LEU A 14 1.50 5.82 -0.85
CA LEU A 14 0.22 6.50 -0.64
C LEU A 14 -0.90 5.73 -1.34
N LYS A 15 -2.01 5.47 -0.65
CA LYS A 15 -3.14 4.68 -1.20
C LYS A 15 -4.50 5.26 -0.77
N PRO A 16 -5.53 5.32 -1.63
CA PRO A 16 -6.89 5.63 -1.20
C PRO A 16 -7.41 4.55 -0.26
N ARG A 17 -8.28 4.91 0.69
CA ARG A 17 -8.85 3.93 1.63
C ARG A 17 -9.88 3.01 0.98
N ASP A 18 -10.49 3.48 -0.09
CA ASP A 18 -11.50 2.80 -0.91
C ASP A 18 -10.91 2.19 -2.19
N GLY A 19 -9.58 2.18 -2.34
CA GLY A 19 -8.90 1.57 -3.48
C GLY A 19 -8.98 0.04 -3.46
N ALA A 20 -9.39 -0.57 -4.56
CA ALA A 20 -9.36 -2.01 -4.77
C ALA A 20 -8.10 -2.42 -5.58
N GLY A 21 -7.45 -3.51 -5.19
CA GLY A 21 -6.40 -4.16 -6.00
C GLY A 21 -5.25 -3.24 -6.43
N ALA A 22 -4.66 -2.51 -5.47
CA ALA A 22 -3.61 -1.51 -5.70
C ALA A 22 -3.97 -0.33 -6.62
N SER A 23 -5.23 -0.19 -7.05
CA SER A 23 -5.68 0.95 -7.83
C SER A 23 -5.38 2.27 -7.13
N ALA A 24 -4.88 3.24 -7.91
CA ALA A 24 -4.45 4.56 -7.44
C ALA A 24 -3.42 4.52 -6.28
N THR A 25 -2.58 3.49 -6.23
CA THR A 25 -1.41 3.42 -5.34
C THR A 25 -0.25 4.21 -5.93
N TRP A 26 0.34 5.09 -5.14
CA TRP A 26 1.50 5.90 -5.52
C TRP A 26 2.71 5.53 -4.68
N ARG A 27 3.83 5.26 -5.35
CA ARG A 27 5.15 5.20 -4.70
C ARG A 27 5.78 6.58 -4.77
N VAL A 28 6.14 7.12 -3.60
CA VAL A 28 6.79 8.42 -3.48
C VAL A 28 8.23 8.18 -3.04
N ASP A 29 9.19 8.44 -3.93
CA ASP A 29 10.60 8.15 -3.67
C ASP A 29 11.30 9.27 -2.88
N LYS A 30 10.77 10.51 -2.91
CA LYS A 30 11.37 11.67 -2.23
C LYS A 30 10.33 12.65 -1.70
N GLU A 31 10.68 13.39 -0.65
CA GLU A 31 9.80 14.38 0.00
C GLU A 31 9.20 15.41 -0.96
N ARG A 32 9.98 15.88 -1.93
CA ARG A 32 9.54 16.88 -2.93
C ARG A 32 8.36 16.41 -3.80
N GLU A 33 8.15 15.10 -3.92
CA GLU A 33 7.09 14.51 -4.74
C GLU A 33 5.77 14.40 -3.96
N LEU A 34 5.79 14.59 -2.63
CA LEU A 34 4.60 14.45 -1.77
C LEU A 34 3.49 15.43 -2.13
N GLU A 35 3.82 16.69 -2.38
CA GLU A 35 2.81 17.72 -2.64
C GLU A 35 2.01 17.38 -3.91
N HIS A 36 2.70 16.98 -4.97
CA HIS A 36 2.07 16.58 -6.23
C HIS A 36 1.23 15.31 -6.05
N ALA A 37 1.76 14.29 -5.38
CA ALA A 37 1.01 13.05 -5.12
C ALA A 37 -0.25 13.30 -4.26
N MET A 38 -0.15 14.16 -3.24
CA MET A 38 -1.28 14.55 -2.39
C MET A 38 -2.35 15.31 -3.16
N HIS A 39 -1.95 16.18 -4.10
CA HIS A 39 -2.86 16.88 -4.99
C HIS A 39 -3.65 15.89 -5.86
N ASP A 40 -2.96 14.98 -6.53
CA ASP A 40 -3.57 14.03 -7.47
C ASP A 40 -4.49 13.02 -6.76
N MET A 41 -4.21 12.70 -5.50
CA MET A 41 -5.09 11.87 -4.65
C MET A 41 -6.28 12.64 -4.05
N GLY A 42 -6.40 13.94 -4.31
CA GLY A 42 -7.51 14.77 -3.80
C GLY A 42 -7.43 15.05 -2.31
N VAL A 43 -6.26 14.91 -1.67
CA VAL A 43 -6.10 15.15 -0.22
C VAL A 43 -6.46 16.59 0.14
N ILE A 44 -6.12 17.53 -0.74
CA ILE A 44 -6.48 18.96 -0.58
C ILE A 44 -8.00 19.20 -0.65
N HIS A 45 -8.75 18.26 -1.24
CA HIS A 45 -10.21 18.27 -1.31
C HIS A 45 -10.85 17.45 -0.20
N GLY A 46 -10.07 17.00 0.80
CA GLY A 46 -10.55 16.28 1.97
C GLY A 46 -10.58 14.76 1.83
N HIS A 47 -10.03 14.20 0.74
CA HIS A 47 -9.94 12.75 0.60
C HIS A 47 -8.98 12.16 1.64
N SER A 48 -9.40 11.06 2.26
CA SER A 48 -8.59 10.31 3.22
C SER A 48 -7.77 9.25 2.51
N ILE A 49 -6.48 9.16 2.85
CA ILE A 49 -5.55 8.18 2.29
C ILE A 49 -4.81 7.44 3.41
N ALA A 50 -4.32 6.24 3.10
CA ALA A 50 -3.33 5.53 3.88
C ALA A 50 -1.92 5.94 3.45
N VAL A 51 -0.99 5.93 4.41
CA VAL A 51 0.44 6.19 4.20
C VAL A 51 1.22 5.06 4.86
N GLU A 52 2.06 4.39 4.08
CA GLU A 52 2.74 3.17 4.48
C GLU A 52 4.24 3.25 4.11
N GLU A 53 5.06 2.49 4.83
CA GLU A 53 6.45 2.23 4.44
C GLU A 53 6.49 1.36 3.17
N PHE A 54 7.46 1.59 2.29
CA PHE A 54 7.72 0.66 1.20
C PHE A 54 8.54 -0.53 1.71
N ILE A 55 8.01 -1.74 1.54
CA ILE A 55 8.65 -2.98 1.98
C ILE A 55 9.24 -3.70 0.77
N GLU A 56 10.51 -4.09 0.89
CA GLU A 56 11.21 -4.89 -0.12
C GLU A 56 11.31 -6.36 0.34
N GLY A 57 11.17 -7.29 -0.60
CA GLY A 57 11.29 -8.70 -0.29
C GLY A 57 10.64 -9.61 -1.32
N HIS A 58 10.41 -10.85 -0.89
CA HIS A 58 9.68 -11.85 -1.66
C HIS A 58 8.18 -11.63 -1.50
N GLU A 59 7.46 -11.49 -2.61
CA GLU A 59 6.01 -11.34 -2.60
C GLU A 59 5.30 -12.68 -2.87
N GLY A 60 4.18 -12.89 -2.20
CA GLY A 60 3.44 -14.15 -2.23
C GLY A 60 2.04 -14.00 -1.68
N PHE A 61 1.22 -15.02 -1.90
CA PHE A 61 -0.10 -15.14 -1.31
C PHE A 61 -0.07 -16.13 -0.16
N TYR A 62 -0.83 -15.81 0.88
CA TYR A 62 -1.17 -16.72 1.96
C TYR A 62 -2.68 -16.72 2.10
N ASP A 63 -3.31 -17.77 1.58
CA ASP A 63 -4.75 -17.87 1.44
C ASP A 63 -5.30 -18.94 2.38
N THR A 64 -6.52 -18.73 2.85
CA THR A 64 -7.20 -19.64 3.78
C THR A 64 -8.65 -19.87 3.39
N MET A 65 -9.11 -21.12 3.54
CA MET A 65 -10.53 -21.46 3.55
C MET A 65 -10.97 -21.67 4.99
N THR A 66 -11.96 -20.90 5.46
CA THR A 66 -12.47 -20.98 6.83
C THR A 66 -13.92 -21.45 6.88
N ALA A 67 -14.25 -22.27 7.88
CA ALA A 67 -15.60 -22.75 8.15
C ALA A 67 -15.85 -22.78 9.66
N GLY A 68 -16.93 -22.13 10.11
CA GLY A 68 -17.26 -22.05 11.54
C GLY A 68 -16.17 -21.40 12.40
N GLY A 69 -15.42 -20.43 11.86
CA GLY A 69 -14.31 -19.78 12.54
C GLY A 69 -13.01 -20.58 12.58
N ASN A 70 -12.96 -21.77 11.98
CA ASN A 70 -11.76 -22.61 11.91
C ASN A 70 -11.16 -22.60 10.49
N ILE A 71 -9.83 -22.60 10.40
CA ILE A 71 -9.11 -22.79 9.13
C ILE A 71 -9.23 -24.25 8.73
N SER A 72 -9.89 -24.51 7.60
CA SER A 72 -10.06 -25.86 7.04
C SER A 72 -8.97 -26.21 6.02
N HIS A 73 -8.40 -25.19 5.38
CA HIS A 73 -7.27 -25.32 4.45
C HIS A 73 -6.50 -24.01 4.38
N GLU A 74 -5.18 -24.09 4.21
CA GLU A 74 -4.29 -22.96 3.94
C GLU A 74 -3.32 -23.34 2.81
N PHE A 75 -2.90 -22.35 2.05
CA PHE A 75 -1.81 -22.51 1.09
C PHE A 75 -0.99 -21.23 0.97
N ILE A 76 0.29 -21.42 0.64
CA ILE A 76 1.23 -20.33 0.38
C ILE A 76 1.77 -20.48 -1.04
N SER A 77 1.93 -19.38 -1.75
CA SER A 77 2.53 -19.37 -3.09
C SER A 77 3.34 -18.11 -3.28
N HIS A 78 4.51 -18.25 -3.90
CA HIS A 78 5.28 -17.11 -4.38
C HIS A 78 4.73 -16.71 -5.75
N TYR A 79 4.59 -15.42 -6.00
CA TYR A 79 4.24 -14.92 -7.34
C TYR A 79 5.25 -13.89 -7.81
N TYR A 80 5.47 -13.86 -9.13
CA TYR A 80 6.34 -12.89 -9.76
C TYR A 80 5.46 -11.87 -10.47
N PRO A 81 5.35 -10.63 -9.97
CA PRO A 81 4.53 -9.60 -10.60
C PRO A 81 5.04 -9.32 -12.01
N ASN A 82 4.14 -9.34 -12.99
CA ASN A 82 4.42 -9.06 -14.41
C ASN A 82 3.73 -7.77 -14.90
N VAL A 83 3.21 -6.96 -13.98
CA VAL A 83 2.51 -5.69 -14.25
C VAL A 83 3.26 -4.52 -13.65
#